data_AF-A0A5K1CZX0-F1
#
_entry.id   AF-A0A5K1CZX0-F1
#
_cell.length_a   1.000
_cell.length_b   1.000
_cell.length_c   1.000
_cell.angle_alpha   90.00
_cell.angle_beta   90.00
_cell.angle_gamma   90.00
#
_symmetry.space_group_name_H-M   'P 1'
#
loop_
_entity.id
_entity.type
_entity.pdbx_description
1 polymer ?
#
loop_
_entity_poly.entity_id
_entity_poly.type
_entity_poly.pdbx_seq_one_letter_code
_entity_poly.pdbx_strand_id
1 'polypeptide(L)' 'GLHDYHLSAEFESEIKTLSMVEHLNLVRFFGCLESPDEWIIVVEYVHNGTLRDHLHGM' A
#
# COMPACT_ATOMS: atom_id res chain seq x y z
N GLY A 1 -6.95 2.98 -21.29
CA GLY A 1 -8.41 3.17 -21.40
C GLY A 1 -8.98 3.74 -20.11
N LEU A 2 -10.27 4.07 -20.02
CA LEU A 2 -10.88 4.67 -18.80
C LEU A 2 -10.60 3.86 -17.51
N HIS A 3 -10.45 2.54 -17.62
CA HIS A 3 -10.05 1.65 -16.54
C HIS A 3 -8.65 1.96 -15.98
N ASP A 4 -7.67 2.15 -16.86
CA ASP A 4 -6.28 2.45 -16.48
C ASP A 4 -6.18 3.80 -15.74
N TYR A 5 -7.02 4.77 -16.11
CA TYR A 5 -7.09 6.06 -15.41
C TYR A 5 -7.70 5.95 -14.00
N HIS A 6 -8.65 5.04 -13.80
CA HIS A 6 -9.21 4.82 -12.47
C HIS A 6 -8.20 4.16 -11.54
N LEU A 7 -7.50 3.13 -12.04
CA LEU A 7 -6.45 2.47 -11.28
C LEU A 7 -5.30 3.43 -10.94
N SER A 8 -4.92 4.34 -11.85
CA SER A 8 -3.87 5.32 -11.58
C SER A 8 -4.27 6.31 -10.47
N ALA A 9 -5.52 6.75 -10.46
CA ALA A 9 -6.04 7.64 -9.43
C ALA A 9 -6.12 6.97 -8.04
N GLU A 10 -6.49 5.69 -7.99
CA GLU A 10 -6.49 4.91 -6.74
C GLU A 10 -5.06 4.76 -6.19
N PHE A 11 -4.10 4.42 -7.07
CA PHE A 11 -2.69 4.28 -6.71
C PHE A 11 -2.10 5.60 -6.19
N GLU A 12 -2.34 6.73 -6.87
CA GLU A 12 -1.90 8.05 -6.43
C GLU A 12 -2.52 8.45 -5.08
N SER A 13 -3.80 8.14 -4.87
CA SER A 13 -4.50 8.41 -3.61
C SER A 13 -3.88 7.63 -2.45
N GLU A 14 -3.54 6.35 -2.68
CA GLU A 14 -2.90 5.50 -1.69
C GLU A 14 -1.49 6.00 -1.35
N ILE A 15 -0.64 6.30 -2.34
CA ILE A 15 0.69 6.88 -2.12
C ILE A 15 0.60 8.18 -1.33
N LYS A 16 -0.31 9.08 -1.71
CA LYS A 16 -0.46 10.37 -1.02
C LYS A 16 -0.82 10.16 0.44
N THR A 17 -1.72 9.22 0.73
CA THR A 17 -2.13 8.90 2.08
C THR A 17 -0.98 8.30 2.89
N LEU A 18 -0.30 7.28 2.35
CA LEU A 18 0.81 6.61 3.00
C LEU A 18 2.01 7.54 3.24
N SER A 19 2.30 8.45 2.31
CA SER A 19 3.41 9.41 2.41
C SER A 19 3.24 10.44 3.53
N MET A 20 2.02 10.65 4.02
CA MET A 20 1.75 11.63 5.08
C MET A 20 1.86 11.05 6.48
N VAL A 21 2.07 9.74 6.63
CA VAL A 21 1.94 9.06 7.91
C VAL A 21 3.22 8.32 8.28
N GLU A 22 3.87 8.75 9.35
CA GLU A 22 5.00 8.05 9.96
C GLU A 22 4.76 7.90 11.47
N HIS A 23 4.49 6.67 11.90
CA HIS A 23 4.19 6.37 13.31
C HIS A 23 4.61 4.95 13.68
N LEU A 24 5.01 4.74 14.94
CA LEU A 24 5.54 3.46 15.44
C LEU A 24 4.55 2.28 15.36
N ASN A 25 3.25 2.55 15.33
CA ASN A 25 2.19 1.53 15.28
C ASN A 25 1.56 1.37 13.89
N LEU A 26 2.14 1.98 12.86
CA LEU A 26 1.70 1.86 11.48
C LEU A 26 2.82 1.29 10.63
N VAL A 27 2.46 0.50 9.63
CA VAL A 27 3.42 -0.09 8.70
C VAL A 27 4.17 1.04 8.00
N ARG A 28 5.50 0.99 8.04
CA ARG A 28 6.31 2.02 7.41
C ARG A 28 6.20 1.93 5.88
N PHE A 29 5.89 3.05 5.26
CA PHE A 29 5.98 3.22 3.82
C PHE A 29 7.41 3.63 3.42
N PHE A 30 7.98 2.98 2.41
CA PHE A 30 9.32 3.28 1.91
C PHE A 30 9.31 4.04 0.58
N GLY A 31 8.31 3.81 -0.26
CA GLY A 31 8.20 4.45 -1.57
C GLY A 31 7.39 3.61 -2.56
N CYS A 32 7.31 4.09 -3.79
CA CYS A 32 6.62 3.42 -4.89
C CYS A 32 7.50 3.33 -6.13
N LEU A 33 7.22 2.35 -6.99
CA LEU A 33 7.80 2.25 -8.32
C LEU A 33 6.69 2.25 -9.36
N GLU A 34 6.88 3.06 -10.40
CA GLU A 34 6.03 3.09 -11.57
C GLU A 34 6.80 2.50 -12.76
N SER A 35 6.23 1.49 -13.39
CA SER A 35 6.69 0.88 -14.64
C SER A 35 5.54 0.88 -15.65
N PRO A 36 5.81 0.75 -16.96
CA PRO A 36 4.77 0.82 -17.99
C PRO A 36 3.61 -0.16 -17.79
N ASP A 37 3.87 -1.32 -17.20
CA ASP A 37 2.89 -2.39 -17.01
C ASP A 37 2.56 -2.67 -15.53
N GLU A 38 3.26 -2.04 -14.59
CA GLU A 38 3.17 -2.38 -13.16
C GLU A 38 3.36 -1.16 -12.25
N TRP A 39 2.61 -1.15 -11.16
CA TRP A 39 2.72 -0.18 -10.08
C TRP A 39 2.94 -0.92 -8.76
N ILE A 40 4.00 -0.54 -8.04
CA ILE A 40 4.45 -1.26 -6.86
C ILE A 40 4.55 -0.29 -5.69
N ILE A 41 4.01 -0.70 -4.53
CA ILE A 41 4.17 -0.02 -3.25
C ILE A 41 5.16 -0.82 -2.41
N VAL A 42 6.18 -0.15 -1.88
CA VAL A 42 7.20 -0.76 -1.01
C VAL A 42 6.93 -0.33 0.42
N VAL A 43 6.66 -1.31 1.28
CA VAL A 43 6.33 -1.13 2.70
C VAL A 43 7.13 -2.10 3.58
N GLU A 44 7.15 -1.85 4.88
CA GLU A 44 7.66 -2.78 5.87
C GLU A 44 6.96 -4.14 5.81
N TYR A 45 7.76 -5.20 5.89
CA TYR A 45 7.23 -6.55 5.98
C TYR A 45 6.81 -6.88 7.41
N VAL A 46 5.52 -7.12 7.61
CA VAL A 46 4.97 -7.54 8.91
C VAL A 46 4.85 -9.06 8.94
N HIS A 47 5.85 -9.71 9.54
CA HIS A 47 6.00 -11.17 9.55
C HIS A 47 4.85 -11.93 10.22
N ASN A 48 4.08 -11.28 11.11
CA ASN A 48 3.00 -11.93 11.84
C ASN A 48 1.67 -11.91 11.09
N GLY A 49 1.58 -11.42 9.85
CA GLY A 49 0.31 -11.34 9.13
C GLY A 49 -0.63 -10.29 9.73
N THR A 50 -1.92 -10.36 9.40
CA THR A 50 -2.87 -9.31 9.76
C THR A 50 -3.51 -9.57 11.12
N LEU A 51 -3.91 -8.50 11.83
CA LEU A 51 -4.65 -8.62 13.08
C LEU A 51 -5.97 -9.38 12.90
N ARG A 52 -6.61 -9.26 11.74
CA ARG A 52 -7.85 -9.99 11.41
C ARG A 52 -7.63 -11.50 11.51
N ASP A 53 -6.53 -11.99 10.96
CA ASP A 53 -6.21 -13.43 10.94
C ASP A 53 -6.02 -13.96 12.38
N HIS A 54 -5.41 -13.16 13.26
CA HIS A 54 -5.25 -13.52 14.67
C HIS A 54 -6.56 -13.51 15.46
N LEU A 55 -7.49 -12.61 15.13
CA LEU A 55 -8.74 -12.45 15.87
C LEU A 55 -9.83 -13.43 15.42
N HIS A 56 -9.85 -13.79 14.15
CA HIS A 56 -10.95 -14.55 13.56
C HIS A 56 -10.52 -15.92 13.02
N GLY A 57 -9.22 -16.24 13.05
CA GLY A 57 -8.67 -17.39 12.35
C GLY A 57 -8.57 -17.15 10.84
N MET A 58 -7.94 -18.10 10.15
CA MET A 58 -7.93 -18.18 8.68
C MET A 58 -9.18 -18.88 8.16
#